data_AF-A0A1H7VGG6-F1
#
_entry.id   AF-A0A1H7VGG6-F1
#
_cell.length_a   1.000
_cell.length_b   1.000
_cell.length_c   1.000
_cell.angle_alpha   90.00
_cell.angle_beta   90.00
_cell.angle_gamma   90.00
#
_symmetry.space_group_name_H-M   'P 1'
#
loop_
_entity.id
_entity.type
_entity.pdbx_description
1 polymer ?
#
loop_
_entity_poly.entity_id
_entity_poly.type
_entity_poly.pdbx_seq_one_letter_code
_entity_poly.pdbx_strand_id
1 'polypeptide(L)'
;MGTNILCYPHMSIKIKLLLFFILTSFCVHAQVKIGQNPNSINAASIVELESTDKAFVLTRLTTAQMQAITPLRGALVYNTDTNCVHYFNGAVWNNLCTITQAGTFTFVDNNNGTFTINYSDGTSFTSSDLTGPQGPQGDAGLQGLPGAIGDKGETGDKGLTGDKGVAGDKGETGDKGLT
;
A
#
# COMPACT_ATOMS: atom_id res chain seq x y z
N MET A 1 39.75 42.57 -16.17
CA MET A 1 39.06 41.83 -15.09
C MET A 1 38.31 40.67 -15.74
N GLY A 2 38.94 39.50 -15.85
CA GLY A 2 38.31 38.30 -16.41
C GLY A 2 37.70 37.46 -15.29
N THR A 3 36.38 37.26 -15.33
CA THR A 3 35.65 36.40 -14.39
C THR A 3 35.88 34.93 -14.76
N ASN A 4 36.45 34.15 -13.84
CA ASN A 4 36.55 32.70 -13.95
C ASN A 4 35.15 32.09 -13.82
N ILE A 5 34.61 31.61 -14.93
CA ILE A 5 33.41 30.76 -14.94
C ILE A 5 33.85 29.38 -14.46
N LEU A 6 33.53 29.06 -13.20
CA LEU A 6 33.68 27.72 -12.65
C LEU A 6 32.70 26.78 -13.38
N CYS A 7 33.21 26.05 -14.37
CA CYS A 7 32.50 24.91 -14.97
C CYS A 7 32.31 23.83 -13.90
N TYR A 8 31.08 23.70 -13.38
CA TYR A 8 30.70 22.51 -12.62
C TYR A 8 30.77 21.29 -13.54
N PRO A 9 31.37 20.17 -13.12
CA PRO A 9 31.46 18.98 -13.96
C PRO A 9 30.05 18.47 -14.25
N HIS A 10 29.74 18.34 -15.53
CA HIS A 10 28.48 17.77 -16.03
C HIS A 10 28.44 16.28 -15.67
N MET A 11 27.88 15.98 -14.49
CA MET A 11 27.70 14.61 -13.99
C MET A 11 26.95 13.77 -15.03
N SER A 12 27.58 12.67 -15.48
CA SER A 12 27.04 11.78 -16.50
C SER A 12 25.62 11.32 -16.14
N ILE A 13 24.70 11.31 -17.12
CA ILE A 13 23.30 10.91 -16.94
C ILE A 13 23.17 9.51 -16.32
N LYS A 14 24.15 8.63 -16.61
CA LYS A 14 24.23 7.28 -16.04
C LYS A 14 24.50 7.28 -14.53
N ILE A 15 25.31 8.23 -14.04
CA ILE A 15 25.61 8.39 -12.62
C ILE A 15 24.40 8.98 -11.88
N LYS A 16 23.68 9.92 -12.51
CA LYS A 16 22.41 10.43 -11.94
C LYS A 16 21.33 9.34 -11.89
N LEU A 17 21.22 8.51 -12.92
CA LEU A 17 20.26 7.40 -12.97
C LEU A 17 20.60 6.30 -11.95
N LEU A 18 21.89 5.99 -11.78
CA LEU A 18 22.38 5.05 -10.77
C LEU A 18 22.12 5.57 -9.35
N LEU A 19 22.41 6.84 -9.08
CA LEU A 19 22.13 7.47 -7.79
C LEU A 19 20.62 7.55 -7.50
N PHE A 20 19.78 7.79 -8.51
CA PHE A 20 18.32 7.75 -8.39
C PHE A 20 17.82 6.34 -8.04
N PHE A 21 18.35 5.29 -8.70
CA PHE A 21 18.03 3.89 -8.39
C PHE A 21 18.51 3.44 -7.01
N ILE A 22 19.63 3.99 -6.51
CA ILE A 22 20.12 3.74 -5.15
C ILE A 22 19.28 4.51 -4.11
N LEU A 23 18.81 5.72 -4.45
CA LEU A 23 17.96 6.54 -3.57
C LEU A 23 16.53 5.97 -3.44
N THR A 24 16.05 5.24 -4.44
CA THR A 24 14.77 4.53 -4.40
C THR A 24 14.88 3.10 -3.87
N SER A 25 16.01 2.74 -3.23
CA SER A 25 16.21 1.42 -2.60
C SER A 25 14.99 1.06 -1.74
N PHE A 26 14.17 0.17 -2.27
CA PHE A 26 12.90 -0.25 -1.70
C PHE A 26 13.13 -0.83 -0.31
N CYS A 27 12.39 -0.29 0.66
CA CYS A 27 12.33 -0.87 1.99
C CYS A 27 11.47 -2.15 1.89
N VAL A 28 12.12 -3.31 1.81
CA VAL A 28 11.44 -4.61 1.74
C VAL A 28 11.00 -4.98 3.15
N HIS A 29 9.75 -4.71 3.50
CA HIS A 29 9.18 -5.12 4.78
C HIS A 29 8.71 -6.57 4.66
N ALA A 30 9.27 -7.47 5.47
CA ALA A 30 8.77 -8.83 5.56
C ALA A 30 7.64 -8.87 6.59
N GLN A 31 6.46 -9.30 6.16
CA GLN A 31 5.31 -9.57 7.02
C GLN A 31 4.91 -11.04 6.87
N VAL A 32 4.53 -11.67 7.98
CA VAL A 32 4.14 -13.08 8.00
C VAL A 32 2.77 -13.23 8.67
N LYS A 33 1.78 -13.72 7.92
CA LYS A 33 0.50 -14.14 8.49
C LYS A 33 0.38 -15.65 8.48
N ILE A 34 -0.01 -16.22 9.60
CA ILE A 34 -0.28 -17.66 9.74
C ILE A 34 -1.71 -17.80 10.26
N GLY A 35 -2.59 -18.40 9.46
CA GLY A 35 -3.98 -18.52 9.86
C GLY A 35 -4.97 -18.76 8.75
N GLN A 36 -6.25 -18.60 9.07
CA GLN A 36 -7.38 -18.88 8.18
C GLN A 36 -7.63 -17.78 7.13
N ASN A 37 -7.05 -16.59 7.31
CA ASN A 37 -7.09 -15.50 6.33
C ASN A 37 -5.69 -14.97 5.99
N PRO A 38 -4.83 -15.77 5.32
CA PRO A 38 -3.45 -15.38 5.05
C PRO A 38 -3.32 -14.25 4.02
N ASN A 39 -4.39 -13.91 3.30
CA ASN A 39 -4.39 -12.90 2.23
C ASN A 39 -4.57 -11.46 2.73
N SER A 40 -4.88 -11.27 4.01
CA SER A 40 -5.08 -9.95 4.61
C SER A 40 -4.28 -9.87 5.92
N ILE A 41 -3.14 -9.18 5.85
CA ILE A 41 -2.31 -8.83 7.00
C ILE A 41 -2.41 -7.31 7.22
N ASN A 42 -2.47 -6.87 8.47
CA ASN A 42 -2.45 -5.45 8.79
C ASN A 42 -1.08 -4.86 8.41
N ALA A 43 -1.08 -3.69 7.77
CA ALA A 43 0.15 -2.99 7.36
C ALA A 43 1.07 -2.62 8.55
N ALA A 44 0.52 -2.55 9.78
CA ALA A 44 1.29 -2.31 11.00
C ALA A 44 1.92 -3.58 11.60
N SER A 45 1.52 -4.78 11.15
CA SER A 45 1.93 -6.05 11.76
C SER A 45 3.15 -6.66 11.06
N ILE A 46 4.15 -7.11 11.83
CA ILE A 46 5.23 -7.96 11.28
C ILE A 46 4.80 -9.45 11.30
N VAL A 47 4.04 -9.87 12.32
CA VAL A 47 3.50 -11.23 12.45
C VAL A 47 2.04 -11.18 12.92
N GLU A 48 1.17 -11.94 12.28
CA GLU A 48 -0.21 -12.19 12.74
C GLU A 48 -0.51 -13.69 12.81
N LEU A 49 -1.10 -14.10 13.91
CA LEU A 49 -1.59 -15.46 14.11
C LEU A 49 -3.12 -15.41 14.21
N GLU A 50 -3.82 -16.02 13.28
CA GLU A 50 -5.29 -16.03 13.23
C GLU A 50 -5.80 -17.46 13.19
N SER A 51 -6.44 -17.90 14.27
CA SER A 51 -7.03 -19.24 14.33
C SER A 51 -8.27 -19.25 15.22
N THR A 52 -9.33 -19.92 14.76
CA THR A 52 -10.53 -20.19 15.56
C THR A 52 -10.43 -21.49 16.37
N ASP A 53 -9.42 -22.32 16.13
CA ASP A 53 -9.31 -23.69 16.66
C ASP A 53 -7.91 -24.05 17.20
N LYS A 54 -6.91 -23.18 17.03
CA LYS A 54 -5.52 -23.40 17.45
C LYS A 54 -5.04 -22.25 18.33
N ALA A 55 -4.13 -22.57 19.23
CA ALA A 55 -3.48 -21.59 20.09
C ALA A 55 -2.02 -21.41 19.67
N PHE A 56 -1.48 -20.22 19.93
CA PHE A 56 -0.05 -20.01 19.92
C PHE A 56 0.59 -20.75 21.10
N VAL A 57 1.47 -21.70 20.81
CA VAL A 57 2.24 -22.42 21.82
C VAL A 57 3.65 -21.84 21.85
N LEU A 58 4.06 -21.33 23.00
CA LEU A 58 5.42 -20.85 23.23
C LEU A 58 6.44 -21.99 23.08
N THR A 59 7.69 -21.64 22.76
CA THR A 59 8.81 -22.59 22.77
C THR A 59 8.89 -23.29 24.11
N ARG A 60 8.86 -24.63 24.09
CA ARG A 60 8.90 -25.46 25.30
C ARG A 60 10.33 -25.88 25.60
N LEU A 61 10.83 -25.56 26.78
CA LEU A 61 12.20 -25.86 27.20
C LEU A 61 12.21 -26.41 28.63
N THR A 62 13.13 -27.32 28.94
CA THR A 62 13.50 -27.59 30.33
C THR A 62 14.23 -26.38 30.91
N THR A 63 14.39 -26.33 32.23
CA THR A 63 15.16 -25.27 32.90
C THR A 63 16.60 -25.25 32.41
N ALA A 64 17.22 -26.42 32.25
CA ALA A 64 18.58 -26.50 31.72
C ALA A 64 18.70 -25.94 30.30
N GLN A 65 17.74 -26.27 29.42
CA GLN A 65 17.72 -25.76 28.04
C GLN A 65 17.43 -24.25 28.00
N MET A 66 16.50 -23.76 28.82
CA MET A 66 16.16 -22.34 28.93
C MET A 66 17.34 -21.49 29.42
N GLN A 67 18.15 -22.00 30.36
CA GLN A 67 19.34 -21.29 30.84
C GLN A 67 20.53 -21.37 29.86
N ALA A 68 20.49 -22.29 28.90
CA ALA A 68 21.54 -22.45 27.89
C ALA A 68 21.38 -21.54 26.67
N ILE A 69 20.25 -20.82 26.54
CA ILE A 69 20.00 -19.88 25.44
C ILE A 69 20.32 -18.44 25.83
N THR A 70 20.68 -17.62 24.84
CA THR A 70 20.90 -16.16 24.99
C THR A 70 19.76 -15.38 24.34
N PRO A 71 18.60 -15.22 25.02
CA PRO A 71 17.44 -14.54 24.47
C PRO A 71 17.59 -13.01 24.47
N LEU A 72 16.73 -12.33 23.70
CA LEU A 72 16.51 -10.89 23.83
C LEU A 72 15.58 -10.59 25.02
N ARG A 73 15.67 -9.37 25.56
CA ARG A 73 14.70 -8.88 26.55
C ARG A 73 13.28 -8.99 25.98
N GLY A 74 12.36 -9.54 26.77
CA GLY A 74 10.97 -9.78 26.38
C GLY A 74 10.71 -11.16 25.79
N ALA A 75 11.73 -11.99 25.58
CA ALA A 75 11.52 -13.37 25.11
C ALA A 75 10.64 -14.17 26.07
N LEU A 76 9.72 -14.96 25.52
CA LEU A 76 8.77 -15.80 26.24
C LEU A 76 9.01 -17.27 25.91
N VAL A 77 9.01 -18.12 26.95
CA VAL A 77 9.10 -19.58 26.81
C VAL A 77 8.17 -20.26 27.79
N TYR A 78 7.72 -21.47 27.47
CA TYR A 78 7.05 -22.34 28.43
C TYR A 78 8.09 -23.30 29.03
N ASN A 79 8.39 -23.15 30.32
CA ASN A 79 9.32 -24.04 31.00
C ASN A 79 8.59 -25.31 31.47
N THR A 80 9.04 -26.48 31.00
CA THR A 80 8.38 -27.77 31.26
C THR A 80 8.67 -28.37 32.63
N ASP A 81 9.76 -27.98 33.28
CA ASP A 81 10.09 -28.49 34.63
C ASP A 81 9.26 -27.77 35.69
N THR A 82 9.03 -26.47 35.47
CA THR A 82 8.22 -25.61 36.36
C THR A 82 6.75 -25.54 35.93
N ASN A 83 6.41 -26.09 34.77
CA ASN A 83 5.09 -26.03 34.13
C ASN A 83 4.53 -24.60 34.01
N CYS A 84 5.39 -23.64 33.65
CA CYS A 84 5.03 -22.23 33.66
C CYS A 84 5.71 -21.40 32.55
N VAL A 85 5.03 -20.34 32.12
CA VAL A 85 5.62 -19.31 31.25
C VAL A 85 6.70 -18.53 31.99
N HIS A 86 7.84 -18.35 31.34
CA HIS A 86 8.91 -17.48 31.79
C HIS A 86 9.16 -16.39 30.76
N TYR A 87 9.49 -15.19 31.24
CA TYR A 87 9.99 -14.11 30.39
C TYR A 87 11.40 -13.70 30.78
N PHE A 88 12.20 -13.32 29.79
CA PHE A 88 13.56 -12.80 30.04
C PHE A 88 13.54 -11.28 30.16
N ASN A 89 14.03 -10.72 31.27
CA ASN A 89 14.05 -9.26 31.48
C ASN A 89 15.31 -8.57 30.91
N GLY A 90 16.17 -9.30 30.21
CA GLY A 90 17.46 -8.82 29.73
C GLY A 90 18.64 -9.23 30.61
N ALA A 91 18.40 -9.80 31.79
CA ALA A 91 19.44 -10.30 32.70
C ALA A 91 19.11 -11.71 33.22
N VAL A 92 17.87 -11.94 33.67
CA VAL A 92 17.43 -13.20 34.25
C VAL A 92 16.07 -13.63 33.72
N TRP A 93 15.79 -14.92 33.84
CA TRP A 93 14.48 -15.51 33.60
C TRP A 93 13.57 -15.31 34.80
N ASN A 94 12.38 -14.76 34.58
CA ASN A 94 11.38 -14.54 35.60
C ASN A 94 10.19 -15.49 35.36
N ASN A 95 9.79 -16.20 36.41
CA ASN A 95 8.66 -17.13 36.38
C ASN A 95 7.35 -16.34 36.59
N LEU A 96 6.42 -16.45 35.64
CA LEU A 96 5.15 -15.71 35.68
C LEU A 96 4.07 -16.36 36.56
N CYS A 97 4.27 -17.58 37.05
CA CYS A 97 3.31 -18.31 37.88
C CYS A 97 3.67 -18.29 39.37
N THR A 98 4.90 -17.90 39.74
CA THR A 98 5.34 -17.82 41.14
C THR A 98 5.11 -16.44 41.77
N ILE A 99 4.21 -15.64 41.20
CA ILE A 99 3.83 -14.34 41.76
C ILE A 99 3.03 -14.55 43.04
N THR A 100 3.62 -14.17 44.18
CA THR A 100 2.97 -13.99 45.49
C THR A 100 1.96 -12.84 45.51
N GLN A 101 1.79 -12.14 44.40
CA GLN A 101 0.66 -11.26 44.15
C GLN A 101 -0.02 -11.77 42.89
N ALA A 102 -0.97 -12.69 43.05
CA ALA A 102 -2.04 -12.88 42.08
C ALA A 102 -2.91 -11.61 42.09
N GLY A 103 -2.31 -10.53 41.62
CA GLY A 103 -3.02 -9.36 41.29
C GLY A 103 -3.81 -9.65 40.04
N THR A 104 -5.14 -9.72 40.17
CA THR A 104 -6.02 -9.67 39.01
C THR A 104 -5.58 -8.48 38.17
N PHE A 105 -4.99 -8.76 37.00
CA PHE A 105 -4.67 -7.74 36.03
C PHE A 105 -5.77 -7.72 34.99
N THR A 106 -6.24 -6.51 34.64
CA THR A 106 -7.25 -6.35 33.60
C THR A 106 -6.61 -5.73 32.37
N PHE A 107 -6.90 -6.32 31.21
CA PHE A 107 -6.58 -5.72 29.92
C PHE A 107 -7.77 -4.89 29.46
N VAL A 108 -7.51 -3.65 29.10
CA VAL A 108 -8.49 -2.72 28.51
C VAL A 108 -7.96 -2.31 27.15
N ASP A 109 -8.73 -2.58 26.10
CA ASP A 109 -8.55 -1.91 24.81
C ASP A 109 -9.15 -0.51 24.94
N ASN A 110 -8.33 0.52 24.71
CA ASN A 110 -8.77 1.92 24.83
C ASN A 110 -9.43 2.42 23.53
N ASN A 111 -9.55 1.57 22.50
CA ASN A 111 -10.12 1.88 21.17
C ASN A 111 -9.46 3.08 20.46
N ASN A 112 -8.24 3.44 20.84
CA ASN A 112 -7.45 4.54 20.29
C ASN A 112 -6.04 4.08 19.88
N GLY A 113 -5.86 2.78 19.63
CA GLY A 113 -4.56 2.20 19.29
C GLY A 113 -3.68 1.84 20.49
N THR A 114 -4.11 2.15 21.72
CA THR A 114 -3.40 1.76 22.94
C THR A 114 -4.18 0.69 23.71
N PHE A 115 -3.47 -0.14 24.47
CA PHE A 115 -4.07 -1.01 25.48
C PHE A 115 -3.53 -0.65 26.86
N THR A 116 -4.36 -0.82 27.90
CA THR A 116 -3.96 -0.62 29.29
C THR A 116 -3.99 -1.96 30.03
N ILE A 117 -2.89 -2.26 30.73
CA ILE A 117 -2.82 -3.30 31.75
C ILE A 117 -3.01 -2.62 33.09
N ASN A 118 -4.11 -2.88 33.78
CA ASN A 118 -4.28 -2.45 35.17
C ASN A 118 -3.81 -3.57 36.08
N TYR A 119 -2.97 -3.24 37.06
CA TYR A 119 -2.48 -4.19 38.06
C TYR A 119 -3.33 -4.06 39.34
N SER A 120 -3.37 -5.12 40.16
CA SER A 120 -4.16 -5.12 41.40
C SER A 120 -3.64 -4.18 42.48
N ASP A 121 -2.38 -3.75 42.37
CA ASP A 121 -1.76 -2.77 43.27
C ASP A 121 -2.21 -1.33 42.97
N GLY A 122 -3.09 -1.15 41.97
CA GLY A 122 -3.61 0.13 41.53
C GLY A 122 -2.73 0.84 40.51
N THR A 123 -1.59 0.27 40.12
CA THR A 123 -0.77 0.79 39.03
C THR A 123 -1.32 0.36 37.67
N SER A 124 -0.94 1.06 36.61
CA SER A 124 -1.28 0.67 35.24
C SER A 124 -0.13 0.93 34.26
N PHE A 125 -0.06 0.09 33.23
CA PHE A 125 0.81 0.29 32.07
C PHE A 125 -0.08 0.46 30.85
N THR A 126 -0.02 1.62 30.21
CA THR A 126 -0.62 1.84 28.89
C THR A 126 0.45 1.72 27.82
N SER A 127 0.20 0.91 26.80
CA SER A 127 1.10 0.77 25.67
C SER A 127 1.29 2.11 24.95
N SER A 128 2.38 2.25 24.21
CA SER A 128 2.45 3.28 23.17
C SER A 128 1.32 3.09 22.15
N ASP A 129 1.00 4.14 21.40
CA ASP A 129 0.06 4.03 20.28
C ASP A 129 0.61 3.04 19.25
N LEU A 130 -0.12 1.92 19.09
CA LEU A 130 0.20 0.85 18.15
C LEU A 130 -0.55 1.01 16.83
N THR A 131 -1.32 2.09 16.65
CA THR A 131 -1.87 2.43 15.34
C THR A 131 -0.70 2.75 14.42
N GLY A 132 -0.37 1.83 13.53
CA GLY A 132 0.61 2.09 12.48
C GLY A 132 0.20 3.30 11.63
N PRO A 133 1.14 3.91 10.91
CA PRO A 133 0.79 5.00 9.99
C PRO A 133 -0.30 4.52 9.02
N GLN A 134 -1.23 5.41 8.66
CA GLN A 134 -2.18 5.14 7.59
C GLN A 134 -1.41 4.69 6.35
N GLY A 135 -1.84 3.59 5.74
CA GLY A 135 -1.24 3.11 4.49
C GLY A 135 -1.27 4.19 3.40
N PRO A 136 -0.38 4.11 2.39
CA PRO A 136 -0.41 5.05 1.28
C PRO A 136 -1.80 5.05 0.62
N GLN A 137 -2.22 6.20 0.11
CA GLN A 137 -3.42 6.30 -0.71
C GLN A 137 -3.28 5.32 -1.89
N GLY A 138 -4.34 4.56 -2.18
CA GLY A 138 -4.37 3.69 -3.36
C GLY A 138 -4.14 4.47 -4.65
N ASP A 139 -3.60 3.79 -5.67
CA ASP A 139 -3.39 4.39 -6.98
C ASP A 139 -4.69 4.96 -7.55
N ALA A 140 -4.57 6.02 -8.35
CA ALA A 140 -5.70 6.52 -9.13
C ALA A 140 -6.23 5.40 -10.04
N GLY A 141 -7.56 5.28 -10.14
CA GLY A 141 -8.18 4.35 -11.07
C GLY A 141 -7.70 4.61 -12.50
N LEU A 142 -7.63 3.55 -13.32
CA LEU A 142 -7.29 3.67 -14.73
C LEU A 142 -8.26 4.65 -15.43
N GLN A 143 -7.72 5.45 -16.35
CA GLN A 143 -8.55 6.28 -17.22
C GLN A 143 -9.53 5.37 -17.99
N GLY A 144 -10.79 5.79 -18.08
CA GLY A 144 -11.79 5.09 -18.90
C GLY A 144 -11.32 5.00 -20.35
N LEU A 145 -11.68 3.90 -21.02
CA LEU A 145 -11.39 3.72 -22.45
C LEU A 145 -12.01 4.88 -23.26
N PRO A 146 -11.36 5.33 -24.36
CA PRO A 146 -12.00 6.25 -25.29
C PRO A 146 -13.35 5.70 -25.79
N GLY A 147 -14.32 6.60 -25.95
CA GLY A 147 -15.61 6.23 -26.57
C GLY A 147 -15.42 5.68 -27.98
N ALA A 148 -16.35 4.84 -28.42
CA ALA A 148 -16.35 4.34 -29.80
C ALA A 148 -16.42 5.50 -30.80
N ILE A 149 -15.73 5.35 -31.93
CA ILE A 149 -15.84 6.27 -33.06
C ILE A 149 -17.29 6.23 -33.56
N GLY A 150 -17.93 7.40 -33.69
CA GLY A 150 -19.29 7.48 -34.22
C GLY A 150 -19.38 7.04 -35.67
N ASP A 151 -20.51 6.47 -36.07
CA ASP A 151 -20.75 6.04 -37.44
C ASP A 151 -20.60 7.20 -38.44
N LYS A 152 -20.04 6.90 -39.61
CA LYS A 152 -19.94 7.86 -40.71
C LYS A 152 -21.35 8.25 -41.16
N GLY A 153 -21.62 9.56 -41.22
CA GLY A 153 -22.89 10.09 -41.72
C GLY A 153 -23.21 9.64 -43.14
N GLU A 154 -24.49 9.50 -43.45
CA GLU A 154 -24.97 9.16 -44.79
C GLU A 154 -24.53 10.21 -45.81
N THR A 155 -24.27 9.77 -47.05
CA THR A 155 -23.90 10.68 -48.14
C THR A 155 -25.14 11.50 -48.52
N GLY A 156 -25.02 12.82 -48.56
CA GLY A 156 -26.14 13.71 -48.92
C GLY A 156 -26.66 13.46 -50.34
N ASP A 157 -27.95 13.72 -50.53
CA ASP A 157 -28.62 13.56 -51.82
C ASP A 157 -27.96 14.39 -52.93
N LYS A 158 -27.95 13.84 -54.15
CA LYS A 158 -27.47 14.56 -55.33
C LYS A 158 -28.39 15.76 -55.61
N GLY A 159 -27.80 16.95 -55.75
CA GLY A 159 -28.53 18.17 -56.09
C GLY A 159 -29.31 18.05 -57.41
N LEU A 160 -30.48 18.69 -57.46
CA LEU A 160 -31.31 18.74 -58.67
C LEU A 160 -30.55 19.42 -59.81
N THR A 161 -30.68 18.88 -61.03
CA THR A 161 -30.12 19.51 -62.23
C THR A 161 -30.86 20.82 -62.51
N GLY A 162 -30.13 21.90 -62.76
CA GLY A 162 -30.72 23.21 -63.03
C GLY A 162 -31.56 23.22 -64.31
N ASP A 163 -32.58 24.08 -64.34
CA ASP A 163 -33.47 24.23 -65.49
C ASP A 163 -32.70 24.64 -66.75
N LYS A 164 -33.14 24.11 -67.90
CA LYS A 164 -32.59 24.47 -69.20
C LYS A 164 -32.90 25.94 -69.51
N GLY A 165 -31.88 26.71 -69.90
CA GLY A 165 -32.05 28.11 -70.29
C GLY A 165 -33.06 28.29 -71.43
N VAL A 166 -33.78 29.41 -71.41
CA VAL A 166 -34.75 29.79 -72.45
C VAL A 166 -34.09 29.87 -73.82
N ALA A 167 -34.78 29.42 -74.87
CA ALA A 167 -34.31 29.52 -76.24
C ALA A 167 -34.29 31.00 -76.68
N GLY A 168 -33.22 31.41 -77.37
CA GLY A 168 -33.07 32.79 -77.85
C GLY A 168 -34.09 33.17 -78.92
N ASP A 169 -34.41 34.46 -78.99
CA ASP A 169 -35.37 35.01 -79.94
C ASP A 169 -34.94 34.80 -81.40
N LYS A 170 -35.92 34.58 -82.27
CA LYS A 170 -35.72 34.37 -83.71
C LYS A 170 -35.32 35.69 -84.38
N GLY A 171 -34.22 35.68 -85.12
CA GLY A 171 -33.74 36.86 -85.86
C GLY A 171 -34.74 37.40 -86.89
N GLU A 172 -34.70 38.71 -87.11
CA GLU A 172 -35.57 39.42 -88.06
C GLU A 172 -35.37 38.94 -89.51
N THR A 173 -36.43 38.99 -90.30
CA THR A 173 -36.45 38.51 -91.69
C THR A 173 -35.78 39.53 -92.62
N GLY A 174 -34.84 39.10 -93.46
CA GLY A 174 -34.16 39.97 -94.42
C GLY A 174 -35.06 40.45 -95.57
N ASP A 175 -34.73 41.65 -96.08
CA ASP A 175 -35.53 42.38 -97.06
C ASP A 175 -35.72 41.67 -98.41
N LYS A 176 -36.83 42.03 -99.07
CA LYS A 176 -37.32 41.48 -100.35
C LYS A 176 -36.51 42.02 -101.54
N GLY A 177 -35.94 41.15 -102.36
CA GLY A 177 -35.29 41.53 -103.63
C GLY A 177 -36.31 41.86 -104.74
N LEU A 178 -36.05 42.95 -105.47
CA LEU A 178 -36.83 43.49 -106.59
C LEU A 178 -36.29 42.98 -107.94
N THR A 179 -37.16 42.49 -108.84
CA THR A 179 -37.18 42.72 -110.31
C THR A 179 -38.48 42.20 -110.88
#